data_AF-A0A0N5D0G8-F1
#
_entry.id   AF-A0A0N5D0G8-F1
#
_cell.length_a   1.000
_cell.length_b   1.000
_cell.length_c   1.000
_cell.angle_alpha   90.00
_cell.angle_beta   90.00
_cell.angle_gamma   90.00
#
_symmetry.space_group_name_H-M   'P 1'
#
loop_
_entity.id
_entity.type
_entity.pdbx_description
1 polymer ?
#
loop_
_entity_poly.entity_id
_entity_poly.type
_entity_poly.pdbx_seq_one_letter_code
_entity_poly.pdbx_strand_id
1 'polypeptide(L)'
;MVKKSEDELNETLDRCLADTALKIVGAGTIGLIVGIVCKRQFPVWLGIGTGFGMGIANCRHDMKRCVIPMDEKRIDCLDLLAFQDMLNKLRQIDDKILFELNTALPSKSFSANIDKGEKCRSVYEQLITMRARRMDLIQRCIDENQDNINYLREKKAPLGNIRNAQNTLRVIRSEMDIENIVNERSQKAVHDRCRNFL
;
A
#
# COMPACT_ATOMS: atom_id res chain seq x y z
N MET A 1 -10.22 19.48 9.83
CA MET A 1 -11.13 18.34 9.62
C MET A 1 -10.42 17.36 8.71
N VAL A 2 -10.14 16.16 9.20
CA VAL A 2 -9.39 15.13 8.47
C VAL A 2 -10.40 14.30 7.68
N LYS A 3 -10.22 14.18 6.35
CA LYS A 3 -11.07 13.36 5.47
C LYS A 3 -10.82 11.87 5.76
N LYS A 4 -11.86 11.04 5.67
CA LYS A 4 -11.75 9.58 5.84
C LYS A 4 -11.01 9.01 4.62
N SER A 5 -10.18 7.99 4.84
CA SER A 5 -9.42 7.31 3.78
C SER A 5 -10.28 6.77 2.64
N GLU A 6 -11.51 6.34 2.96
CA GLU A 6 -12.50 5.87 1.98
C GLU A 6 -13.01 7.00 1.08
N ASP A 7 -13.14 8.21 1.61
CA ASP A 7 -13.62 9.37 0.87
C ASP A 7 -12.56 9.81 -0.16
N GLU A 8 -11.28 9.77 0.20
CA GLU A 8 -10.16 10.07 -0.71
C GLU A 8 -10.02 9.01 -1.82
N LEU A 9 -10.27 7.73 -1.49
CA LEU A 9 -10.29 6.65 -2.47
C LEU A 9 -11.43 6.84 -3.46
N ASN A 10 -12.63 7.17 -2.98
CA ASN A 10 -13.79 7.36 -3.83
C ASN A 10 -13.61 8.58 -4.75
N GLU A 11 -13.07 9.67 -4.21
CA GLU A 11 -12.75 10.89 -4.98
C GLU A 11 -11.71 10.62 -6.09
N THR A 12 -10.69 9.80 -5.80
CA THR A 12 -9.67 9.42 -6.79
C THR A 12 -10.24 8.47 -7.85
N LEU A 13 -11.07 7.51 -7.46
CA LEU A 13 -11.74 6.57 -8.36
C LEU A 13 -12.70 7.30 -9.31
N ASP A 14 -13.51 8.23 -8.79
CA ASP A 14 -14.43 9.04 -9.58
C ASP A 14 -13.68 9.90 -10.61
N ARG A 15 -12.55 10.50 -10.21
CA ARG A 15 -11.69 11.26 -11.11
C ARG A 15 -11.10 10.41 -12.23
N CYS A 16 -10.65 9.20 -11.90
CA CYS A 16 -10.15 8.22 -12.86
C CYS A 16 -11.21 7.76 -13.87
N LEU A 17 -12.41 7.46 -13.38
CA LEU A 17 -13.55 7.04 -14.21
C LEU A 17 -13.96 8.17 -15.15
N ALA A 18 -14.02 9.41 -14.65
CA ALA A 18 -14.31 10.58 -15.46
C ALA A 18 -13.25 10.83 -16.55
N ASP A 19 -11.96 10.77 -16.24
CA ASP A 19 -10.86 10.96 -17.21
C ASP A 19 -10.86 9.84 -18.27
N THR A 20 -11.08 8.59 -17.86
CA THR A 20 -11.17 7.46 -18.78
C THR A 20 -12.38 7.57 -19.69
N ALA A 21 -13.54 7.98 -19.15
CA ALA A 21 -14.75 8.23 -19.94
C ALA A 21 -14.53 9.36 -20.96
N LEU A 22 -13.90 10.47 -20.54
CA LEU A 22 -13.59 11.60 -21.42
C LEU A 22 -12.66 11.18 -22.57
N LYS A 23 -11.66 10.32 -22.29
CA LYS A 23 -10.72 9.80 -23.28
C LYS A 23 -11.37 8.80 -24.25
N ILE A 24 -12.27 7.94 -23.77
CA ILE A 24 -13.05 7.03 -24.62
C ILE A 24 -13.94 7.84 -25.59
N VAL A 25 -14.64 8.84 -25.06
CA VAL A 25 -15.54 9.69 -25.88
C VAL A 25 -14.75 10.50 -26.90
N GLY A 26 -13.64 11.12 -26.48
CA GLY A 26 -12.74 11.86 -27.38
C GLY A 26 -12.16 10.97 -28.48
N ALA A 27 -11.64 9.78 -28.15
CA ALA A 27 -11.08 8.87 -29.13
C ALA A 27 -12.15 8.23 -30.04
N GLY A 28 -13.36 7.99 -29.52
CA GLY A 28 -14.50 7.47 -30.29
C GLY A 28 -15.03 8.45 -31.32
N THR A 29 -15.15 9.73 -30.97
CA THR A 29 -15.59 10.79 -31.90
C THR A 29 -14.56 11.02 -33.01
N ILE A 30 -13.26 11.03 -32.68
CA ILE A 30 -12.18 11.08 -33.67
C ILE A 30 -12.24 9.86 -34.61
N GLY A 31 -12.46 8.66 -34.07
CA GLY A 31 -12.61 7.44 -34.87
C GLY A 31 -13.79 7.49 -35.85
N LEU A 32 -14.92 8.08 -35.43
CA LEU A 32 -16.10 8.27 -36.28
C LEU A 32 -15.79 9.21 -37.46
N ILE A 33 -15.14 10.35 -37.20
CA ILE A 33 -14.80 11.36 -38.22
C ILE A 33 -13.81 10.78 -39.25
N VAL A 34 -12.76 10.09 -38.78
CA VAL A 34 -11.75 9.47 -39.64
C VAL A 34 -12.35 8.35 -40.51
N GLY A 35 -13.31 7.58 -39.96
CA GLY A 35 -14.03 6.55 -40.71
C GLY A 35 -14.82 7.11 -41.90
N ILE A 36 -15.42 8.29 -41.75
CA ILE A 36 -16.15 8.99 -42.82
C ILE A 36 -15.18 9.51 -43.89
N VAL A 37 -14.05 10.09 -43.49
CA VAL A 37 -13.08 10.72 -44.41
C VAL A 37 -12.28 9.71 -45.23
N CYS A 38 -11.79 8.63 -44.62
CA CYS A 38 -10.89 7.69 -45.30
C CYS A 38 -11.58 6.63 -46.17
N LYS A 39 -12.93 6.62 -46.29
CA LYS A 39 -13.74 5.58 -47.00
C LYS A 39 -13.36 4.13 -46.65
N ARG A 40 -12.64 3.94 -45.54
CA ARG A 40 -12.10 2.69 -45.04
C ARG A 40 -12.63 2.59 -43.63
N GLN A 41 -13.32 1.49 -43.34
CA GLN A 41 -14.04 1.28 -42.09
C GLN A 41 -13.02 1.14 -40.94
N PHE A 42 -12.49 2.27 -40.47
CA PHE A 42 -11.65 2.28 -39.29
C PHE A 42 -12.58 1.98 -38.12
N PRO A 43 -12.40 0.86 -37.41
CA PRO A 43 -13.40 0.43 -36.46
C PRO A 43 -13.43 1.38 -35.27
N VAL A 44 -14.63 1.80 -34.86
CA VAL A 44 -14.82 2.64 -33.67
C VAL A 44 -14.24 1.97 -32.41
N TRP A 45 -14.22 0.63 -32.35
CA TRP A 45 -13.60 -0.12 -31.25
C TRP A 45 -12.09 0.10 -31.14
N LEU A 46 -11.38 0.39 -32.24
CA LEU A 46 -9.94 0.67 -32.23
C LEU A 46 -9.65 2.03 -31.55
N GLY A 47 -10.49 3.04 -31.80
CA GLY A 47 -10.43 4.33 -31.11
C GLY A 47 -10.77 4.20 -29.62
N ILE A 48 -11.84 3.47 -29.29
CA ILE A 48 -12.22 3.21 -27.90
C ILE A 48 -11.11 2.45 -27.15
N GLY A 49 -10.48 1.45 -27.78
CA GLY A 49 -9.41 0.66 -27.17
C GLY A 49 -8.16 1.46 -26.82
N THR A 50 -7.77 2.43 -27.66
CA THR A 50 -6.63 3.32 -27.37
C THR A 50 -6.93 4.29 -26.23
N GLY A 51 -8.12 4.90 -26.21
CA GLY A 51 -8.58 5.77 -25.12
C GLY A 51 -8.66 5.04 -23.77
N PHE A 52 -9.18 3.81 -23.78
CA PHE A 52 -9.23 2.96 -22.59
C PHE A 52 -7.83 2.58 -22.09
N GLY A 53 -6.90 2.22 -22.98
CA GLY A 53 -5.52 1.87 -22.63
C GLY A 53 -4.77 3.03 -21.96
N MET A 54 -4.87 4.25 -22.50
CA MET A 54 -4.24 5.44 -21.91
C MET A 54 -4.92 5.89 -20.60
N GLY A 55 -6.24 5.73 -20.48
CA GLY A 55 -6.99 6.02 -19.25
C GLY A 55 -6.60 5.10 -18.09
N ILE A 56 -6.52 3.79 -18.35
CA ILE A 56 -6.08 2.80 -17.35
C ILE A 56 -4.63 3.02 -16.92
N ALA A 57 -3.73 3.38 -17.85
CA ALA A 57 -2.33 3.60 -17.52
C ALA A 57 -2.14 4.76 -16.53
N ASN A 58 -2.84 5.89 -16.73
CA ASN A 58 -2.83 7.01 -15.79
C ASN A 58 -3.46 6.63 -14.45
N CYS A 59 -4.64 6.00 -14.47
CA CYS A 59 -5.35 5.68 -13.23
C CYS A 59 -4.62 4.65 -12.36
N ARG A 60 -3.94 3.67 -12.98
CA ARG A 60 -3.17 2.65 -12.26
C ARG A 60 -2.10 3.26 -11.36
N HIS A 61 -1.50 4.37 -11.78
CA HIS A 61 -0.45 5.04 -11.01
C HIS A 61 -1.03 5.81 -9.81
N ASP A 62 -2.18 6.47 -9.97
CA ASP A 62 -2.84 7.20 -8.89
C ASP A 62 -3.46 6.26 -7.85
N MET A 63 -4.01 5.13 -8.29
CA MET A 63 -4.49 4.06 -7.40
C MET A 63 -3.35 3.45 -6.56
N LYS A 64 -2.13 3.34 -7.09
CA LYS A 64 -0.96 2.89 -6.29
C LYS A 64 -0.64 3.85 -5.15
N ARG A 65 -0.84 5.17 -5.34
CA ARG A 65 -0.66 6.17 -4.27
C ARG A 65 -1.76 6.06 -3.21
N CYS A 66 -2.98 5.71 -3.63
CA CYS A 66 -4.15 5.63 -2.77
C CYS A 66 -4.37 4.27 -2.06
N VAL A 67 -3.46 3.30 -2.20
CA VAL A 67 -3.43 2.11 -1.30
C VAL A 67 -2.80 2.47 0.07
N ILE A 68 -2.26 3.69 0.22
CA ILE A 68 -1.70 4.22 1.47
C ILE A 68 -2.59 5.31 2.11
N PRO A 69 -3.84 5.00 2.52
CA PRO A 69 -4.48 5.75 3.60
C PRO A 69 -4.90 4.71 4.64
N MET A 70 -3.90 4.03 5.16
CA MET A 70 -3.99 3.22 6.36
C MET A 70 -3.93 4.19 7.55
N ASP A 71 -5.10 4.61 8.06
CA ASP A 71 -5.22 5.46 9.24
C ASP A 71 -4.92 4.65 10.50
N GLU A 72 -3.65 4.30 10.66
CA GLU A 72 -3.10 3.53 11.76
C GLU A 72 -3.41 4.16 13.13
N LYS A 73 -3.56 5.48 13.18
CA LYS A 73 -3.78 6.24 14.41
C LYS A 73 -5.16 6.03 15.04
N ARG A 74 -6.09 5.36 14.36
CA ARG A 74 -7.48 5.14 14.82
C ARG A 74 -7.76 3.73 15.33
N ILE A 75 -6.75 2.88 15.42
CA ILE A 75 -6.91 1.48 15.81
C ILE A 75 -7.05 1.38 17.32
N ASP A 76 -8.04 0.60 17.77
CA ASP A 76 -8.17 0.19 19.16
C ASP A 76 -7.17 -0.93 19.46
N CYS A 77 -6.12 -0.61 20.22
CA CYS A 77 -5.09 -1.56 20.60
C CYS A 77 -5.56 -2.59 21.64
N LEU A 78 -6.71 -2.39 22.28
CA LEU A 78 -7.30 -3.35 23.22
C LEU A 78 -8.04 -4.48 22.50
N ASP A 79 -8.47 -4.24 21.25
CA ASP A 79 -8.99 -5.28 20.36
C ASP A 79 -7.85 -5.95 19.59
N LEU A 80 -7.49 -7.16 20.04
CA LEU A 80 -6.45 -7.97 19.41
C LEU A 80 -6.72 -8.23 17.92
N LEU A 81 -7.98 -8.43 17.52
CA LEU A 81 -8.31 -8.73 16.13
C LEU A 81 -8.11 -7.48 15.26
N ALA A 82 -8.53 -6.31 15.73
CA ALA A 82 -8.33 -5.05 15.02
C ALA A 82 -6.84 -4.75 14.81
N PHE A 83 -6.03 -4.95 15.86
CA PHE A 83 -4.58 -4.83 15.76
C PHE A 83 -3.97 -5.81 14.73
N GLN A 84 -4.32 -7.10 14.82
CA GLN A 84 -3.76 -8.13 13.93
C GLN A 84 -4.18 -7.92 12.46
N ASP A 85 -5.43 -7.56 12.20
CA ASP A 85 -5.92 -7.26 10.85
C ASP A 85 -5.16 -6.09 10.24
N MET A 86 -4.97 -5.01 11.01
CA MET A 86 -4.18 -3.89 10.53
C MET A 86 -2.73 -4.28 10.26
N LEU A 87 -2.07 -4.96 11.20
CA LEU A 87 -0.67 -5.34 11.05
C LEU A 87 -0.46 -6.19 9.79
N ASN A 88 -1.39 -7.11 9.51
CA ASN A 88 -1.39 -7.90 8.29
C ASN A 88 -1.56 -7.04 7.03
N LYS A 89 -2.46 -6.05 7.04
CA LYS A 89 -2.60 -5.10 5.92
C LYS A 89 -1.33 -4.28 5.68
N LEU A 90 -0.66 -3.84 6.74
CA LEU A 90 0.62 -3.14 6.65
C LEU A 90 1.74 -4.05 6.11
N ARG A 91 1.71 -5.36 6.38
CA ARG A 91 2.65 -6.35 5.83
C ARG A 91 2.42 -6.65 4.36
N GLN A 92 1.17 -6.71 3.90
CA GLN A 92 0.85 -6.90 2.47
C GLN A 92 1.43 -5.81 1.57
N ILE A 93 1.52 -4.58 2.09
CA ILE A 93 2.16 -3.46 1.38
C ILE A 93 3.65 -3.76 1.17
N ASP A 94 4.35 -4.29 2.18
CA ASP A 94 5.77 -4.68 2.06
C ASP A 94 6.00 -5.81 1.07
N ASP A 95 5.16 -6.84 1.09
CA ASP A 95 5.24 -7.94 0.12
C ASP A 95 5.14 -7.42 -1.31
N LYS A 96 4.25 -6.43 -1.54
CA LYS A 96 4.13 -5.75 -2.83
C LYS A 96 5.36 -4.92 -3.18
N ILE A 97 5.97 -4.22 -2.21
CA ILE A 97 7.21 -3.46 -2.40
C ILE A 97 8.37 -4.42 -2.78
N LEU A 98 8.53 -5.53 -2.08
CA LEU A 98 9.53 -6.56 -2.35
C LEU A 98 9.29 -7.25 -3.71
N PHE A 99 8.04 -7.54 -4.04
CA PHE A 99 7.68 -8.06 -5.35
C PHE A 99 8.00 -7.06 -6.46
N GLU A 100 7.68 -5.77 -6.26
CA GLU A 100 8.01 -4.70 -7.21
C GLU A 100 9.52 -4.55 -7.37
N LEU A 101 10.32 -4.71 -6.32
CA LEU A 101 11.78 -4.76 -6.41
C LEU A 101 12.27 -5.93 -7.28
N ASN A 102 11.76 -7.14 -7.01
CA ASN A 102 12.16 -8.35 -7.74
C ASN A 102 11.75 -8.31 -9.23
N THR A 103 10.67 -7.59 -9.55
CA THR A 103 10.17 -7.44 -10.93
C THR A 103 10.75 -6.23 -11.67
N ALA A 104 11.03 -5.12 -10.98
CA ALA A 104 11.60 -3.90 -11.57
C ALA A 104 13.11 -3.97 -11.79
N LEU A 105 13.81 -4.85 -11.06
CA LEU A 105 15.22 -5.17 -11.28
C LEU A 105 15.37 -6.62 -11.81
N PRO A 106 14.85 -6.92 -13.01
CA PRO A 106 14.99 -8.25 -13.58
C PRO A 106 16.46 -8.55 -13.87
N SER A 107 16.76 -9.84 -14.11
CA SER A 107 18.07 -10.27 -14.59
C SER A 107 18.48 -9.50 -15.85
N LYS A 108 19.79 -9.48 -16.16
CA LYS A 108 20.45 -8.59 -17.15
C LYS A 108 19.73 -8.41 -18.50
N SER A 109 18.87 -9.35 -18.89
CA SER A 109 18.13 -9.40 -20.15
C SER A 109 16.93 -8.46 -20.30
N PHE A 110 16.38 -7.84 -19.23
CA PHE A 110 15.12 -7.06 -19.31
C PHE A 110 15.21 -5.64 -18.74
N SER A 111 16.37 -4.98 -18.82
CA SER A 111 16.63 -3.73 -18.07
C SER A 111 16.96 -2.48 -18.90
N ALA A 112 16.68 -2.48 -20.21
CA ALA A 112 17.17 -1.45 -21.12
C ALA A 112 16.57 -0.04 -20.92
N ASN A 113 15.41 0.09 -20.26
CA ASN A 113 14.64 1.34 -20.22
C ASN A 113 14.29 1.85 -18.80
N ILE A 114 14.96 1.37 -17.74
CA ILE A 114 14.65 1.75 -16.34
C ILE A 114 15.91 2.23 -15.64
N ASP A 115 15.88 3.43 -15.04
CA ASP A 115 16.92 3.91 -14.14
C ASP A 115 16.87 3.09 -12.83
N LYS A 116 17.84 2.18 -12.70
CA LYS A 116 17.97 1.29 -11.54
C LYS A 116 18.31 2.05 -10.27
N GLY A 117 19.02 3.18 -10.37
CA GLY A 117 19.39 4.05 -9.26
C GLY A 117 18.18 4.73 -8.65
N GLU A 118 17.41 5.43 -9.49
CA GLU A 118 16.19 6.09 -9.07
C GLU A 118 15.17 5.10 -8.49
N LYS A 119 15.01 3.94 -9.15
CA LYS A 119 14.08 2.91 -8.66
C LYS A 119 14.49 2.32 -7.32
N CYS A 120 15.78 2.02 -7.13
CA CYS A 120 16.32 1.55 -5.86
C CYS A 120 16.11 2.55 -4.72
N ARG A 121 16.35 3.85 -4.97
CA ARG A 121 16.13 4.91 -3.99
C ARG A 121 14.65 5.00 -3.59
N SER A 122 13.76 5.03 -4.58
CA SER A 122 12.32 5.10 -4.34
C SER A 122 11.80 3.90 -3.53
N VAL A 123 12.25 2.68 -3.84
CA VAL A 123 11.85 1.47 -3.09
C VAL A 123 12.40 1.50 -1.66
N TYR A 124 13.65 1.95 -1.48
CA TYR A 124 14.28 2.05 -0.17
C TYR A 124 13.57 3.05 0.75
N GLU A 125 13.23 4.23 0.23
CA GLU A 125 12.48 5.25 0.98
C GLU A 125 11.08 4.76 1.38
N GLN A 126 10.38 4.09 0.47
CA GLN A 126 9.07 3.48 0.77
C GLN A 126 9.20 2.42 1.86
N LEU A 127 10.22 1.55 1.78
CA LEU A 127 10.46 0.52 2.78
C LEU A 127 10.72 1.12 4.17
N ILE A 128 11.59 2.13 4.30
CA ILE A 128 11.87 2.79 5.58
C ILE A 128 10.59 3.40 6.16
N THR A 129 9.81 4.07 5.32
CA THR A 129 8.56 4.72 5.74
C THR A 129 7.56 3.69 6.28
N MET A 130 7.40 2.55 5.60
CA MET A 130 6.48 1.50 6.03
C MET A 130 6.94 0.80 7.31
N ARG A 131 8.25 0.61 7.50
CA ARG A 131 8.82 0.09 8.76
C ARG A 131 8.52 0.99 9.93
N ALA A 132 8.73 2.29 9.77
CA ALA A 132 8.48 3.27 10.82
C ALA A 132 7.02 3.22 11.27
N ARG A 133 6.09 3.12 10.32
CA ARG A 133 4.65 2.95 10.59
C ARG A 133 4.34 1.69 11.39
N ARG A 134 4.80 0.51 10.94
CA ARG A 134 4.55 -0.74 11.69
C ARG A 134 5.14 -0.73 13.09
N MET A 135 6.36 -0.23 13.25
CA MET A 135 7.00 -0.12 14.56
C MET A 135 6.23 0.85 15.48
N ASP A 136 5.75 1.98 14.96
CA ASP A 136 4.92 2.93 15.70
C ASP A 136 3.62 2.29 16.19
N LEU A 137 2.89 1.56 15.33
CA LEU A 137 1.68 0.82 15.72
C LEU A 137 1.94 -0.16 16.85
N ILE A 138 2.94 -1.03 16.66
CA ILE A 138 3.25 -2.10 17.60
C ILE A 138 3.66 -1.50 18.95
N GLN A 139 4.51 -0.48 18.93
CA GLN A 139 4.99 0.17 20.14
C GLN A 139 3.84 0.85 20.89
N ARG A 140 3.02 1.64 20.19
CA ARG A 140 1.83 2.28 20.77
C ARG A 140 0.88 1.27 21.38
N CYS A 141 0.56 0.18 20.68
CA CYS A 141 -0.33 -0.85 21.22
C CYS A 141 0.26 -1.60 22.41
N ILE A 142 1.57 -1.72 22.51
CA ILE A 142 2.25 -2.28 23.68
C ILE A 142 2.10 -1.35 24.88
N ASP A 143 2.31 -0.06 24.67
CA ASP A 143 2.22 0.94 25.74
C ASP A 143 0.77 1.06 26.25
N GLU A 144 -0.21 1.15 25.34
CA GLU A 144 -1.64 1.17 25.70
C GLU A 144 -2.09 -0.09 26.46
N ASN A 145 -1.61 -1.28 26.06
CA ASN A 145 -1.94 -2.52 26.77
C ASN A 145 -1.23 -2.63 28.13
N GLN A 146 -0.01 -2.10 28.25
CA GLN A 146 0.69 -2.01 29.53
C GLN A 146 -0.06 -1.11 30.51
N ASP A 147 -0.50 0.05 30.04
CA ASP A 147 -1.30 0.99 30.81
C ASP A 147 -2.64 0.40 31.22
N ASN A 148 -3.32 -0.31 30.32
CA ASN A 148 -4.55 -1.02 30.65
C ASN A 148 -4.34 -2.09 31.74
N ILE A 149 -3.24 -2.85 31.70
CA ILE A 149 -2.92 -3.83 32.75
C ILE A 149 -2.68 -3.12 34.09
N ASN A 150 -1.96 -2.00 34.10
CA ASN A 150 -1.72 -1.20 35.30
C ASN A 150 -3.04 -0.67 35.88
N TYR A 151 -3.90 -0.11 35.03
CA TYR A 151 -5.24 0.35 35.39
C TYR A 151 -6.11 -0.77 35.99
N LEU A 152 -6.13 -1.96 35.38
CA LEU A 152 -6.88 -3.11 35.90
C LEU A 152 -6.36 -3.58 37.27
N ARG A 153 -5.05 -3.49 37.50
CA ARG A 153 -4.42 -3.82 38.80
C ARG A 153 -4.81 -2.81 39.88
N GLU A 154 -4.75 -1.51 39.56
CA GLU A 154 -5.15 -0.44 40.48
C GLU A 154 -6.61 -0.54 40.89
N LYS A 155 -7.49 -0.86 39.94
CA LYS A 155 -8.93 -1.05 40.19
C LYS A 155 -9.28 -2.38 40.86
N LYS A 156 -8.29 -3.24 41.16
CA LYS A 156 -8.48 -4.60 41.71
C LYS A 156 -9.51 -5.40 40.90
N ALA A 157 -9.43 -5.29 39.57
CA ALA A 157 -10.31 -6.00 38.66
C ALA A 157 -10.18 -7.53 38.83
N PRO A 158 -11.17 -8.33 38.40
CA PRO A 158 -11.09 -9.78 38.45
C PRO A 158 -9.82 -10.31 37.78
N LEU A 159 -9.20 -11.33 38.39
CA LEU A 159 -7.98 -11.99 37.89
C LEU A 159 -8.11 -12.45 36.43
N GLY A 160 -9.31 -12.84 35.99
CA GLY A 160 -9.57 -13.20 34.60
C GLY A 160 -9.29 -12.07 33.61
N ASN A 161 -9.70 -10.84 33.92
CA ASN A 161 -9.51 -9.68 33.04
C ASN A 161 -8.03 -9.31 32.92
N ILE A 162 -7.30 -9.35 34.04
CA ILE A 162 -5.85 -9.10 34.08
C ILE A 162 -5.11 -10.16 33.25
N ARG A 163 -5.48 -11.44 33.41
CA ARG A 163 -4.87 -12.54 32.65
C ARG A 163 -5.13 -12.43 31.15
N ASN A 164 -6.35 -12.03 30.77
CA ASN A 164 -6.71 -11.80 29.37
C ASN A 164 -5.88 -10.64 28.77
N ALA A 165 -5.81 -9.49 29.44
CA ALA A 165 -4.99 -8.36 29.01
C ALA A 165 -3.49 -8.73 28.90
N GLN A 166 -2.97 -9.51 29.86
CA GLN A 166 -1.60 -10.02 29.81
C GLN A 166 -1.35 -10.98 28.63
N ASN A 167 -2.33 -11.81 28.27
CA ASN A 167 -2.24 -12.68 27.11
C ASN A 167 -2.22 -11.87 25.80
N THR A 168 -3.09 -10.86 25.68
CA THR A 168 -3.09 -9.92 24.55
C THR A 168 -1.72 -9.25 24.40
N LEU A 169 -1.19 -8.68 25.49
CA LEU A 169 0.13 -8.04 25.47
C LEU A 169 1.25 -9.02 25.07
N ARG A 170 1.17 -10.29 25.47
CA ARG A 170 2.15 -11.32 25.05
C ARG A 170 2.14 -11.50 23.52
N VAL A 171 0.95 -11.58 22.92
CA VAL A 171 0.82 -11.71 21.46
C VAL A 171 1.41 -10.48 20.77
N ILE A 172 1.04 -9.27 21.20
CA ILE A 172 1.55 -8.02 20.60
C ILE A 172 3.08 -7.93 20.72
N ARG A 173 3.67 -8.32 21.86
CA ARG A 173 5.14 -8.37 22.02
C ARG A 173 5.80 -9.36 21.06
N SER A 174 5.21 -10.54 20.87
CA SER A 174 5.74 -11.51 19.90
C SER A 174 5.68 -10.99 18.46
N GLU A 175 4.69 -10.14 18.13
CA GLU A 175 4.64 -9.47 16.82
C GLU A 175 5.79 -8.47 16.64
N MET A 176 6.27 -7.83 17.72
CA MET A 176 7.47 -6.98 17.65
C MET A 176 8.72 -7.80 17.30
N ASP A 177 8.90 -8.95 17.94
CA ASP A 177 10.04 -9.83 17.67
C ASP A 177 10.03 -10.32 16.22
N ILE A 178 8.84 -10.69 15.71
CA ILE A 178 8.65 -11.06 14.30
C ILE A 178 9.00 -9.87 13.39
N GLU A 179 8.53 -8.67 13.72
CA GLU A 179 8.75 -7.47 12.92
C GLU A 179 10.24 -7.12 12.80
N ASN A 180 11.01 -7.27 13.87
CA ASN A 180 12.46 -7.09 13.85
C ASN A 180 13.14 -8.06 12.87
N ILE A 181 12.75 -9.33 12.87
CA ILE A 181 13.29 -10.34 11.95
C ILE A 181 12.89 -10.03 10.50
N VAL A 182 11.64 -9.63 10.26
CA VAL A 182 11.15 -9.25 8.91
C VAL A 182 11.93 -8.05 8.40
N ASN A 183 12.15 -7.04 9.23
CA ASN A 183 12.89 -5.83 8.87
C ASN A 183 14.34 -6.13 8.47
N GLU A 184 15.03 -7.00 9.21
CA GLU A 184 16.38 -7.42 8.86
C GLU A 184 16.42 -8.11 7.48
N ARG A 185 15.50 -9.04 7.23
CA ARG A 185 15.41 -9.78 5.95
C ARG A 185 15.12 -8.85 4.77
N SER A 186 14.13 -7.98 4.91
CA SER A 186 13.76 -7.02 3.86
C SER A 186 14.89 -6.04 3.57
N GLN A 187 15.68 -5.68 4.58
CA GLN A 187 16.82 -4.76 4.43
C GLN A 187 17.93 -5.43 3.65
N LYS A 188 18.24 -6.68 4.01
CA LYS A 188 19.22 -7.48 3.30
C LYS A 188 18.83 -7.68 1.84
N ALA A 189 17.56 -7.98 1.56
CA ALA A 189 17.07 -8.15 0.20
C ALA A 189 17.22 -6.88 -0.65
N VAL A 190 16.88 -5.70 -0.11
CA VAL A 190 17.11 -4.43 -0.80
C VAL A 190 18.59 -4.14 -0.97
N HIS A 191 19.39 -4.31 0.08
CA HIS A 191 20.83 -4.08 0.04
C HIS A 191 21.50 -4.95 -1.04
N ASP A 192 21.26 -6.27 -1.04
CA ASP A 192 21.87 -7.20 -1.99
C ASP A 192 21.55 -6.85 -3.45
N ARG A 193 20.35 -6.31 -3.72
CA ARG A 193 19.88 -5.92 -5.06
C ARG A 193 20.30 -4.52 -5.48
N CYS A 194 20.36 -3.59 -4.53
CA CYS A 194 20.58 -2.17 -4.77
C CYS A 194 21.98 -1.68 -4.39
N ARG A 195 22.88 -2.52 -3.87
CA ARG A 195 24.23 -2.13 -3.42
C ARG A 195 25.10 -1.38 -4.44
N ASN A 196 24.83 -1.55 -5.73
CA ASN A 196 25.60 -0.90 -6.80
C ASN A 196 24.95 0.43 -7.25
N PHE A 197 23.82 0.80 -6.64
CA PHE A 197 22.92 1.88 -7.07
C PHE A 197 22.55 2.84 -5.93
N LEU A 198 22.76 2.43 -4.68
CA LEU A 198 22.70 3.22 -3.45
C LEU A 198 24.11 3.61 -3.05
#